data_AF-A0A7Y5QD50-F1
#
_entry.id   AF-A0A7Y5QD50-F1
#
_cell.length_a   1.000
_cell.length_b   1.000
_cell.length_c   1.000
_cell.angle_alpha   90.00
_cell.angle_beta   90.00
_cell.angle_gamma   90.00
#
_symmetry.space_group_name_H-M   'P 1'
#
loop_
_entity.id
_entity.type
_entity.pdbx_description
1 polymer ?
#
loop_
_entity_poly.entity_id
_entity_poly.type
_entity_poly.pdbx_seq_one_letter_code
_entity_poly.pdbx_strand_id
1 'polypeptide(L)'
;MFRARKAVNQAEWNAALEALPVAELGEAHPVSIFEANAFYDAGDKGCADGPLDEIAAVLHRLEPGQTLEVRATDPSVATNLRAWCRLAKHELVTHEGDRYFIRRK
;
A
#
# COMPACT_ATOMS: atom_id res chain seq x y z
N MET A 1 -24.98 33.31 -16.64
CA MET A 1 -24.39 32.61 -17.80
C MET A 1 -22.92 32.31 -17.46
N PHE A 2 -22.65 31.17 -16.82
CA PHE A 2 -21.29 30.80 -16.41
C PHE A 2 -20.58 30.09 -17.57
N ARG A 3 -19.58 30.74 -18.17
CA ARG A 3 -18.67 30.08 -19.12
C ARG A 3 -17.49 29.50 -18.35
N ALA A 4 -17.47 28.18 -18.24
CA ALA A 4 -16.32 27.41 -17.79
C ALA A 4 -15.08 27.79 -18.63
N ARG A 5 -14.00 28.20 -17.98
CA ARG A 5 -12.67 28.25 -18.62
C ARG A 5 -11.93 26.97 -18.22
N LYS A 6 -11.92 25.99 -19.12
CA LYS A 6 -10.96 24.88 -19.07
C LYS A 6 -10.15 24.90 -20.36
N ALA A 7 -8.91 25.33 -20.23
CA ALA A 7 -7.77 24.90 -21.03
C ALA A 7 -6.52 25.49 -20.36
N VAL A 8 -5.98 24.79 -19.35
CA VAL A 8 -4.62 25.04 -18.87
C VAL A 8 -3.71 24.43 -19.94
N ASN A 9 -2.85 25.22 -20.54
CA ASN A 9 -1.99 24.76 -21.62
C ASN A 9 -0.89 23.84 -21.05
N GLN A 10 -0.36 22.90 -21.85
CA GLN A 10 0.65 21.93 -21.37
C GLN A 10 1.91 22.61 -20.80
N ALA A 11 2.29 23.77 -21.33
CA ALA A 11 3.42 24.55 -20.84
C ALA A 11 3.11 25.27 -19.51
N GLU A 12 1.87 25.69 -19.27
CA GLU A 12 1.41 26.18 -17.97
C GLU A 12 1.40 25.07 -16.92
N TRP A 13 1.04 23.84 -17.31
CA TRP A 13 1.20 22.66 -16.45
C TRP A 13 2.66 22.41 -16.11
N ASN A 14 3.55 22.42 -17.11
CA ASN A 14 4.96 22.15 -16.89
C ASN A 14 5.63 23.26 -16.06
N ALA A 15 5.33 24.53 -16.32
CA ALA A 15 5.85 25.65 -15.55
C ALA A 15 5.33 25.64 -14.09
N ALA A 16 4.07 25.24 -13.89
CA ALA A 16 3.55 25.04 -12.54
C ALA A 16 4.27 23.90 -11.81
N LEU A 17 4.56 22.78 -12.50
CA LEU A 17 5.33 21.67 -11.92
C LEU A 17 6.77 22.07 -11.59
N GLU A 18 7.44 22.84 -12.45
CA GLU A 18 8.81 23.33 -12.21
C GLU A 18 8.89 24.38 -11.11
N ALA A 19 7.83 25.17 -10.89
CA ALA A 19 7.77 26.21 -9.88
C ALA A 19 7.35 25.71 -8.48
N LEU A 20 6.94 24.45 -8.36
CA LEU A 20 6.67 23.85 -7.05
C LEU A 20 8.00 23.65 -6.31
N PRO A 21 8.18 24.20 -5.10
CA PRO A 21 9.37 23.93 -4.30
C PRO A 21 9.44 22.43 -3.98
N VAL A 22 10.54 21.78 -4.36
CA VAL A 22 10.88 20.39 -3.95
C VAL A 22 11.31 20.38 -2.49
N ALA A 23 10.45 20.89 -1.61
CA ALA A 23 10.71 20.96 -0.18
C ALA A 23 9.38 21.05 0.57
N GLU A 24 8.69 19.92 0.61
CA GLU A 24 8.24 19.32 1.87
C GLU A 24 8.49 17.81 1.68
N LEU A 25 9.66 17.34 2.12
CA LEU A 25 9.92 15.92 2.35
C LEU A 25 9.03 15.48 3.53
N GLY A 26 7.73 15.39 3.29
CA GLY A 26 6.83 14.64 4.17
C GLY A 26 7.37 13.23 4.25
N GLU A 27 7.43 12.67 5.46
CA GLU A 27 7.90 11.31 5.75
C GLU A 27 7.60 10.40 4.57
N ALA A 28 8.64 9.81 3.97
CA ALA A 28 8.49 8.98 2.79
C ALA A 28 7.49 7.86 3.11
N HIS A 29 6.22 8.09 2.78
CA HIS A 29 5.17 7.11 3.01
C HIS A 29 5.63 5.89 2.24
N PRO A 30 5.82 4.74 2.91
CA PRO A 30 6.32 3.58 2.22
C PRO A 30 5.31 3.26 1.11
N VAL A 31 5.83 3.26 -0.11
CA VAL A 31 5.08 2.85 -1.29
C VAL A 31 5.32 1.36 -1.53
N SER A 32 4.42 0.71 -2.26
CA SER A 32 4.60 -0.68 -2.69
C SER A 32 5.84 -0.79 -3.58
N ILE A 33 6.70 -1.78 -3.31
CA ILE A 33 7.85 -2.13 -4.17
C ILE A 33 7.54 -3.28 -5.11
N PHE A 34 6.45 -4.02 -4.88
CA PHE A 34 6.00 -5.14 -5.71
C PHE A 34 4.90 -4.76 -6.72
N GLU A 35 4.62 -3.47 -6.90
CA GLU A 35 3.52 -2.97 -7.75
C GLU A 35 2.16 -3.62 -7.39
N ALA A 36 1.91 -3.79 -6.10
CA ALA A 36 0.69 -4.40 -5.59
C ALA A 36 -0.56 -3.57 -5.93
N ASN A 37 -1.72 -4.23 -6.06
CA ASN A 37 -2.99 -3.51 -6.24
C ASN A 37 -3.38 -2.67 -5.02
N ALA A 38 -2.92 -3.05 -3.83
CA ALA A 38 -3.02 -2.26 -2.61
C ALA A 38 -1.75 -2.38 -1.76
N PHE A 39 -1.53 -1.38 -0.91
CA PHE A 39 -0.43 -1.35 0.04
C PHE A 39 -0.97 -1.04 1.44
N TYR A 40 -0.42 -1.71 2.45
CA TYR A 40 -0.71 -1.46 3.86
C TYR A 40 0.58 -1.49 4.68
N ASP A 41 0.87 -0.40 5.39
CA ASP A 41 1.98 -0.34 6.33
C ASP A 41 1.47 -0.61 7.75
N ALA A 42 1.84 -1.75 8.31
CA ALA A 42 1.62 -2.08 9.69
C ALA A 42 2.66 -1.43 10.63
N GLY A 43 3.77 -0.93 10.09
CA GLY A 43 4.87 -0.36 10.89
C GLY A 43 5.39 -1.36 11.93
N ASP A 44 5.50 -0.90 13.17
CA ASP A 44 5.95 -1.65 14.34
C ASP A 44 4.81 -2.28 15.15
N LYS A 45 3.56 -2.24 14.64
CA LYS A 45 2.42 -2.90 15.29
C LYS A 45 2.73 -4.38 15.49
N GLY A 46 2.68 -4.83 16.74
CA GLY A 46 2.84 -6.24 17.08
C GLY A 46 1.54 -7.02 16.92
N CYS A 47 1.59 -8.32 17.21
CA CYS A 47 0.41 -9.19 17.16
C CYS A 47 -0.78 -8.69 18.00
N ALA A 48 -0.53 -8.01 19.12
CA ALA A 48 -1.58 -7.52 20.03
C ALA A 48 -2.28 -6.25 19.53
N ASP A 49 -1.68 -5.54 18.56
CA ASP A 49 -2.17 -4.25 18.06
C ASP A 49 -3.11 -4.40 16.86
N GLY A 50 -3.52 -5.64 16.54
CA GLY A 50 -4.53 -5.94 15.52
C GLY A 50 -4.13 -5.79 14.04
N PRO A 51 -2.85 -5.83 13.61
CA PRO A 51 -2.52 -5.62 12.21
C PRO A 51 -3.16 -6.66 11.28
N LEU A 52 -3.43 -7.88 11.76
CA LEU A 52 -4.11 -8.91 10.97
C LEU A 52 -5.55 -8.57 10.60
N ASP A 53 -6.30 -7.92 11.49
CA ASP A 53 -7.69 -7.54 11.22
C ASP A 53 -7.75 -6.43 10.16
N GLU A 54 -6.82 -5.48 10.23
CA GLU A 54 -6.66 -4.43 9.22
C GLU A 54 -6.25 -5.01 7.86
N ILE A 55 -5.27 -5.93 7.84
CA ILE A 55 -4.83 -6.65 6.62
C ILE A 55 -6.00 -7.44 6.01
N ALA A 56 -6.79 -8.14 6.83
CA ALA A 56 -7.96 -8.87 6.39
C ALA A 56 -9.00 -7.94 5.75
N ALA A 57 -9.26 -6.79 6.39
CA ALA A 57 -10.19 -5.79 5.87
C ALA A 57 -9.74 -5.21 4.53
N VAL A 58 -8.43 -4.98 4.33
CA VAL A 58 -7.88 -4.53 3.04
C VAL A 58 -8.07 -5.62 1.98
N LEU A 59 -7.70 -6.87 2.27
CA LEU A 59 -7.84 -8.00 1.36
C LEU A 59 -9.30 -8.28 0.98
N HIS A 60 -10.26 -8.03 1.87
CA HIS A 60 -11.69 -8.20 1.57
C HIS A 60 -12.22 -7.21 0.53
N ARG A 61 -11.57 -6.05 0.37
CA ARG A 61 -11.92 -5.04 -0.64
C ARG A 61 -11.28 -5.29 -2.01
N LEU A 62 -10.29 -6.17 -2.09
CA LEU A 62 -9.64 -6.57 -3.34
C LEU A 62 -10.48 -7.62 -4.06
N GLU A 63 -10.40 -7.69 -5.38
CA GLU A 63 -10.98 -8.77 -6.18
C GLU A 63 -10.13 -10.05 -6.12
N PRO A 64 -10.70 -11.25 -6.33
CA PRO A 64 -9.90 -12.47 -6.41
C PRO A 64 -8.82 -12.34 -7.48
N GLY A 65 -7.59 -12.74 -7.14
CA GLY A 65 -6.40 -12.59 -7.99
C GLY A 65 -5.62 -11.28 -7.79
N GLN A 66 -6.22 -10.25 -7.18
CA GLN A 66 -5.49 -9.01 -6.85
C GLN A 66 -4.55 -9.20 -5.66
N THR A 67 -3.57 -8.30 -5.57
CA THR A 67 -2.46 -8.39 -4.62
C THR A 67 -2.44 -7.26 -3.60
N LEU A 68 -2.01 -7.59 -2.39
CA LEU A 68 -1.73 -6.67 -1.30
C LEU A 68 -0.26 -6.81 -0.92
N GLU A 69 0.45 -5.70 -0.87
CA GLU A 69 1.73 -5.62 -0.18
C GLU A 69 1.52 -5.12 1.25
N VAL A 70 2.08 -5.85 2.21
CA VAL A 70 2.11 -5.48 3.63
C VAL A 70 3.54 -5.18 4.02
N ARG A 71 3.79 -4.01 4.62
CA ARG A 71 5.04 -3.72 5.32
C ARG A 71 4.82 -3.92 6.83
N ALA A 72 5.69 -4.67 7.48
CA ALA A 72 5.67 -4.93 8.93
C ALA A 72 7.10 -5.11 9.44
N THR A 73 7.57 -4.19 10.29
CA THR A 73 8.90 -4.26 10.89
C THR A 73 8.96 -5.17 12.12
N ASP A 74 7.81 -5.46 12.73
CA ASP A 74 7.72 -6.40 13.84
C ASP A 74 7.76 -7.87 13.36
N PRO A 75 8.73 -8.70 13.81
CA PRO A 75 8.87 -10.09 13.37
C PRO A 75 7.71 -11.02 13.76
N SER A 76 6.92 -10.69 14.78
CA SER A 76 5.76 -11.49 15.20
C SER A 76 4.67 -11.46 14.13
N VAL A 77 4.51 -10.32 13.44
CA VAL A 77 3.58 -10.19 12.31
C VAL A 77 3.98 -11.12 11.18
N ALA A 78 5.26 -11.22 10.85
CA ALA A 78 5.79 -12.11 9.81
C ALA A 78 5.36 -13.57 10.00
N THR A 79 5.52 -14.06 11.24
CA THR A 79 5.24 -15.45 11.61
C THR A 79 3.73 -15.72 11.51
N ASN A 80 2.93 -14.77 11.99
CA ASN A 80 1.48 -14.89 11.99
C ASN A 80 0.87 -14.76 10.60
N LEU A 81 1.40 -13.88 9.74
CA LEU A 81 0.90 -13.62 8.40
C LEU A 81 0.91 -14.88 7.53
N ARG A 82 1.98 -15.67 7.61
CA ARG A 82 2.11 -16.93 6.86
C ARG A 82 1.09 -17.97 7.31
N ALA A 83 0.88 -18.12 8.61
CA ALA A 83 -0.12 -19.02 9.16
C ALA A 83 -1.55 -18.56 8.80
N TRP A 84 -1.82 -17.27 8.93
CA TRP A 84 -3.10 -16.65 8.60
C TRP A 84 -3.45 -16.80 7.13
N CYS A 85 -2.51 -16.56 6.20
CA CYS A 85 -2.76 -16.76 4.76
C CYS A 85 -3.25 -18.19 4.46
N ARG A 86 -2.66 -19.21 5.09
CA ARG A 86 -3.07 -20.61 4.91
C ARG A 86 -4.50 -20.85 5.41
N LEU A 87 -4.86 -20.29 6.57
CA LEU A 87 -6.19 -20.43 7.16
C LEU A 87 -7.26 -19.66 6.37
N ALA A 88 -6.95 -18.44 5.96
CA ALA A 88 -7.82 -17.57 5.17
C ALA A 88 -7.87 -17.96 3.68
N LYS A 89 -7.14 -19.02 3.28
CA LYS A 89 -6.98 -19.50 1.90
C LYS A 89 -6.39 -18.47 0.93
N HIS A 90 -5.69 -17.45 1.43
CA HIS A 90 -4.90 -16.54 0.61
C HIS A 90 -3.51 -17.11 0.33
N GLU A 91 -2.80 -16.54 -0.63
CA GLU A 91 -1.46 -16.98 -0.99
C GLU A 91 -0.42 -15.91 -0.64
N LEU A 92 0.54 -16.26 0.20
CA LEU A 92 1.75 -15.47 0.37
C LEU A 92 2.69 -15.79 -0.79
N VAL A 93 2.78 -14.88 -1.77
CA VAL A 93 3.51 -15.06 -3.04
C VAL A 93 5.01 -14.91 -2.83
N THR A 94 5.44 -13.87 -2.13
CA THR A 94 6.85 -13.64 -1.78
C THR A 94 6.97 -12.83 -0.48
N HIS A 95 8.18 -12.79 0.09
CA HIS A 95 8.52 -11.90 1.18
C HIS A 95 9.98 -11.44 1.04
N GLU A 96 10.22 -10.15 1.28
CA GLU A 96 11.55 -9.54 1.25
C GLU A 96 11.70 -8.59 2.43
N GLY A 97 12.59 -8.90 3.37
CA GLY A 97 12.79 -8.10 4.57
C GLY A 97 11.50 -7.94 5.40
N ASP A 98 11.09 -6.69 5.59
CA ASP A 98 9.87 -6.28 6.29
C ASP A 98 8.63 -6.23 5.38
N ARG A 99 8.69 -6.78 4.15
CA ARG A 99 7.61 -6.69 3.17
C ARG A 99 7.10 -8.06 2.74
N TYR A 100 5.77 -8.15 2.63
CA TYR A 100 5.04 -9.38 2.32
C TYR A 100 4.09 -9.14 1.18
N PHE A 101 4.16 -9.98 0.14
CA PHE A 101 3.29 -9.88 -1.02
C PHE A 101 2.24 -11.00 -0.99
N ILE A 102 0.97 -10.62 -0.80
CA ILE A 102 -0.15 -11.54 -0.65
C ILE A 102 -1.05 -11.42 -1.87
N ARG A 103 -1.48 -12.55 -2.43
CA ARG A 103 -2.52 -12.64 -3.45
C ARG A 103 -3.82 -13.14 -2.84
N ARG A 104 -4.90 -12.40 -3.07
CA ARG A 104 -6.27 -12.86 -2.77
C ARG A 104 -6.60 -14.04 -3.68
N LYS A 105 -7.07 -15.14 -3.11
CA LYS A 105 -7.60 -16.29 -3.85
C LYS A 105 -9.11 -16.23 -3.92
#